data_AF-A0A497M9Q7-F1
#
_entry.id   AF-A0A497M9Q7-F1
#
_cell.length_a   1.000
_cell.length_b   1.000
_cell.length_c   1.000
_cell.angle_alpha   90.00
_cell.angle_beta   90.00
_cell.angle_gamma   90.00
#
_symmetry.space_group_name_H-M   'P 1'
#
loop_
_entity.id
_entity.type
_entity.pdbx_description
1 polymer ?
#
loop_
_entity_poly.entity_id
_entity_poly.type
_entity_poly.pdbx_seq_one_letter_code
_entity_poly.pdbx_strand_id
1 'polypeptide(L)'
;MPRYLREFRVKGLIVPIEDFLEVPSGLKRQVEEECLEQGLESAFPKPFCSLEAEEDKPLVSRLVLELKVGRPSLELSVVKRGGREVIGAAIVRRSAPCGSTWYIARKLLGVEVRKEILYDVIAKAHHSYPCTATMNVDPEVKEPILHLGGYIIRDEVERALRRAKERE
;
A
#
# COMPACT_ATOMS: atom_id res chain seq x y z
N MET A 1 -5.85 2.75 -26.09
CA MET A 1 -5.00 1.64 -25.60
C MET A 1 -5.86 0.50 -25.06
N PRO A 2 -6.84 0.76 -24.17
CA PRO A 2 -7.86 -0.21 -23.75
C PRO A 2 -8.57 -0.95 -24.89
N ARG A 3 -8.91 -0.29 -26.01
CA ARG A 3 -9.47 -0.96 -27.21
C ARG A 3 -8.61 -2.15 -27.71
N TYR A 4 -7.30 -1.97 -27.78
CA TYR A 4 -6.38 -3.03 -28.21
C TYR A 4 -6.26 -4.15 -27.17
N LEU A 5 -6.33 -3.85 -25.87
CA LEU A 5 -6.23 -4.86 -24.80
C LEU A 5 -7.37 -5.90 -24.90
N ARG A 6 -8.55 -5.48 -25.34
CA ARG A 6 -9.69 -6.37 -25.56
C ARG A 6 -9.41 -7.43 -26.62
N GLU A 7 -8.69 -7.08 -27.69
CA GLU A 7 -8.30 -8.02 -28.75
C GLU A 7 -7.44 -9.17 -28.20
N PHE A 8 -6.66 -8.91 -27.15
CA PHE A 8 -5.85 -9.90 -26.43
C PHE A 8 -6.59 -10.61 -25.29
N ARG A 9 -7.92 -10.46 -25.18
CA ARG A 9 -8.76 -11.05 -24.12
C ARG A 9 -8.34 -10.65 -22.70
N VAL A 10 -7.68 -9.50 -22.55
CA VAL A 10 -7.44 -8.89 -21.24
C VAL A 10 -8.80 -8.54 -20.63
N LYS A 11 -8.95 -8.74 -19.32
CA LYS A 11 -10.20 -8.50 -18.59
C LYS A 11 -10.10 -7.38 -17.55
N GLY A 12 -8.89 -6.92 -17.26
CA GLY A 12 -8.70 -5.78 -16.38
C GLY A 12 -7.35 -5.10 -16.51
N LEU A 13 -7.30 -3.87 -16.01
CA LEU A 13 -6.16 -2.97 -16.11
C LEU A 13 -5.92 -2.29 -14.76
N ILE A 14 -4.74 -2.50 -14.18
CA ILE A 14 -4.31 -1.76 -12.98
C ILE A 14 -3.24 -0.77 -13.44
N VAL A 15 -3.45 0.51 -13.19
CA VAL A 15 -2.49 1.58 -13.51
C VAL A 15 -2.11 2.29 -12.21
N PRO A 16 -1.02 1.87 -11.55
CA PRO A 16 -0.55 2.54 -10.36
C PRO A 16 -0.04 3.94 -10.68
N ILE A 17 -0.48 4.92 -9.92
CA ILE A 17 -0.05 6.31 -10.06
C ILE A 17 1.04 6.57 -9.03
N GLU A 18 2.27 6.26 -9.41
CA GLU A 18 3.47 6.52 -8.62
C GLU A 18 4.07 7.90 -8.92
N ASP A 19 3.89 8.40 -10.15
CA ASP A 19 4.14 9.79 -10.54
C ASP A 19 2.93 10.37 -11.29
N PHE A 20 2.42 11.51 -10.83
CA PHE A 20 1.24 12.16 -11.40
C PHE A 20 1.51 12.80 -12.77
N LEU A 21 2.77 12.95 -13.18
CA LEU A 21 3.15 13.37 -14.52
C LEU A 21 3.02 12.24 -15.54
N GLU A 22 3.20 10.98 -15.11
CA GLU A 22 3.01 9.80 -15.97
C GLU A 22 1.53 9.51 -16.22
N VAL A 23 0.70 9.73 -15.19
CA VAL A 23 -0.76 9.53 -15.28
C VAL A 23 -1.49 10.77 -14.73
N PRO A 24 -1.57 11.87 -15.50
CA PRO A 24 -2.35 13.05 -15.12
C PRO A 24 -3.84 12.71 -14.96
N SER A 25 -4.56 13.46 -14.14
CA SER A 25 -5.98 13.21 -13.83
C SER A 25 -6.87 13.15 -15.08
N GLY A 26 -6.61 13.99 -16.08
CA GLY A 26 -7.30 13.96 -17.37
C GLY A 26 -7.08 12.66 -18.13
N LEU A 27 -5.83 12.17 -18.18
CA LEU A 27 -5.50 10.89 -18.83
C LEU A 27 -6.09 9.71 -18.06
N LYS A 28 -5.99 9.72 -16.72
CA LYS A 28 -6.61 8.71 -15.85
C LYS A 28 -8.08 8.55 -16.19
N ARG A 29 -8.83 9.67 -16.24
CA ARG A 29 -10.25 9.68 -16.55
C ARG A 29 -10.55 9.12 -17.94
N GLN A 30 -9.79 9.52 -18.96
CA GLN A 30 -9.98 9.01 -20.32
C GLN A 30 -9.76 7.49 -20.40
N VAL A 31 -8.72 6.97 -19.74
CA VAL A 31 -8.44 5.52 -19.72
C VAL A 31 -9.50 4.77 -18.93
N GLU A 32 -9.96 5.31 -17.80
CA GLU A 32 -11.03 4.74 -16.97
C GLU A 32 -12.36 4.65 -17.76
N GLU A 33 -12.75 5.71 -18.47
CA GLU A 33 -13.91 5.75 -19.36
C GLU A 33 -13.77 4.73 -20.51
N GLU A 34 -12.60 4.67 -21.18
CA GLU A 34 -12.38 3.70 -22.28
C GLU A 34 -12.36 2.25 -21.75
N CYS A 35 -11.86 1.99 -20.54
CA CYS A 35 -11.94 0.65 -19.93
C CYS A 35 -13.39 0.23 -19.70
N LEU A 36 -14.22 1.13 -19.17
CA LEU A 36 -15.64 0.87 -18.95
C LEU A 36 -16.37 0.55 -20.27
N GLU A 37 -16.13 1.33 -21.32
CA GLU A 37 -16.70 1.09 -22.66
C GLU A 37 -16.31 -0.28 -23.24
N GLN A 38 -15.11 -0.76 -22.93
CA GLN A 38 -14.62 -2.07 -23.39
C GLN A 38 -15.00 -3.23 -22.47
N GLY A 39 -15.67 -2.97 -21.34
CA GLY A 39 -15.99 -3.98 -20.33
C GLY A 39 -14.75 -4.51 -19.60
N LEU A 40 -13.71 -3.68 -19.45
CA LEU A 40 -12.51 -3.97 -18.68
C LEU A 40 -12.66 -3.45 -17.26
N GLU A 41 -12.38 -4.29 -16.28
CA GLU A 41 -12.28 -3.87 -14.89
C GLU A 41 -11.00 -3.05 -14.69
N SER A 42 -11.07 -1.85 -14.11
CA SER A 42 -9.89 -1.00 -13.96
C SER A 42 -9.69 -0.45 -12.55
N ALA A 43 -8.43 -0.28 -12.14
CA ALA A 43 -8.06 0.36 -10.89
C ALA A 43 -6.87 1.31 -11.08
N PHE A 44 -6.93 2.46 -10.42
CA PHE A 44 -5.93 3.53 -10.51
C PHE A 44 -5.43 3.92 -9.12
N PRO A 45 -4.77 3.02 -8.38
CA PRO A 45 -4.32 3.30 -7.01
C PRO A 45 -3.22 4.37 -7.00
N LYS A 46 -3.29 5.30 -6.04
CA LYS A 46 -2.33 6.40 -5.85
C LYS A 46 -1.91 6.45 -4.37
N PRO A 47 -0.70 5.95 -4.00
CA PRO A 47 0.24 5.10 -4.76
C PRO A 47 -0.27 3.66 -4.95
N PHE A 48 0.51 2.75 -5.55
CA PHE A 48 0.11 1.35 -5.74
C PHE A 48 -0.24 0.63 -4.43
N CYS A 49 0.45 0.98 -3.33
CA CYS A 49 0.12 0.44 -2.01
C CYS A 49 -1.18 1.00 -1.42
N SER A 50 -1.97 1.79 -2.15
CA SER A 50 -3.35 2.12 -1.80
C SER A 50 -4.37 1.15 -2.42
N LEU A 51 -3.95 0.19 -3.25
CA LEU A 51 -4.86 -0.75 -3.91
C LEU A 51 -5.53 -1.67 -2.88
N GLU A 52 -6.86 -1.67 -2.85
CA GLU A 52 -7.65 -2.55 -1.98
C GLU A 52 -8.51 -3.51 -2.80
N ALA A 53 -9.05 -4.53 -2.13
CA ALA A 53 -10.08 -5.38 -2.70
C ALA A 53 -11.44 -4.67 -2.53
N GLU A 54 -12.19 -4.56 -3.61
CA GLU A 54 -13.52 -3.96 -3.70
C GLU A 54 -14.53 -4.99 -4.26
N GLU A 55 -15.76 -4.97 -3.76
CA GLU A 55 -16.79 -5.97 -4.13
C GLU A 55 -17.22 -5.86 -5.60
N ASP A 56 -17.24 -4.64 -6.15
CA ASP A 56 -17.59 -4.31 -7.53
C ASP A 56 -16.46 -4.56 -8.53
N LYS A 57 -15.27 -4.93 -8.04
CA LYS A 57 -14.07 -5.22 -8.84
C LYS A 57 -13.52 -6.62 -8.56
N PRO A 58 -14.24 -7.70 -8.91
CA PRO A 58 -13.88 -9.05 -8.53
C PRO A 58 -12.53 -9.54 -9.08
N LEU A 59 -12.10 -9.09 -10.27
CA LEU A 59 -10.83 -9.54 -10.86
C LEU A 59 -9.61 -8.91 -10.18
N VAL A 60 -9.65 -7.60 -9.94
CA VAL A 60 -8.63 -6.84 -9.21
C VAL A 60 -8.61 -7.31 -7.75
N SER A 61 -9.77 -7.50 -7.13
CA SER A 61 -9.89 -8.06 -5.77
C SER A 61 -9.27 -9.44 -5.66
N ARG A 62 -9.51 -10.30 -6.65
CA ARG A 62 -8.88 -11.63 -6.70
C ARG A 62 -7.36 -11.51 -6.75
N LEU A 63 -6.80 -10.60 -7.55
CA LEU A 63 -5.35 -10.35 -7.58
C LEU A 63 -4.83 -9.92 -6.20
N VAL A 64 -5.50 -8.96 -5.55
CA VAL A 64 -5.11 -8.45 -4.22
C VAL A 64 -5.12 -9.56 -3.17
N LEU A 65 -6.15 -10.42 -3.19
CA LEU A 65 -6.35 -11.48 -2.20
C LEU A 65 -5.46 -12.70 -2.43
N GLU A 66 -5.31 -13.16 -3.68
CA GLU A 66 -4.52 -14.35 -4.01
C GLU A 66 -3.01 -14.06 -3.96
N LEU A 67 -2.57 -12.94 -4.54
CA LEU A 67 -1.15 -12.57 -4.53
C LEU A 67 -0.73 -11.86 -3.24
N LYS A 68 -1.69 -11.44 -2.41
CA LYS A 68 -1.42 -10.73 -1.15
C LYS A 68 -0.55 -9.49 -1.38
N VAL A 69 -0.89 -8.72 -2.43
CA VAL A 69 -0.28 -7.43 -2.76
C VAL A 69 -1.33 -6.33 -2.83
N GLY A 70 -1.02 -5.14 -2.31
CA GLY A 70 -1.94 -4.00 -2.26
C GLY A 70 -1.72 -3.17 -1.00
N ARG A 71 -2.79 -2.66 -0.38
CA ARG A 71 -2.70 -1.98 0.92
C ARG A 71 -2.11 -2.93 1.96
N PRO A 72 -1.02 -2.59 2.65
CA PRO A 72 -0.38 -3.48 3.62
C PRO A 72 -1.36 -4.04 4.66
N SER A 73 -1.06 -5.22 5.17
CA SER A 73 -1.76 -5.79 6.33
C SER A 73 -0.78 -6.61 7.14
N LEU A 74 -0.74 -6.33 8.44
CA LEU A 74 0.24 -6.86 9.38
C LEU A 74 -0.46 -7.41 10.62
N GLU A 75 0.15 -8.43 11.21
CA GLU A 75 -0.08 -8.87 12.58
C GLU A 75 1.21 -8.66 13.38
N LEU A 76 1.07 -8.09 14.57
CA LEU A 76 2.19 -7.81 15.46
C LEU A 76 1.96 -8.55 16.78
N SER A 77 3.05 -8.97 17.42
CA SER A 77 3.03 -9.37 18.84
C SER A 77 3.85 -8.39 19.65
N VAL A 78 3.39 -8.12 20.88
CA VAL A 78 4.08 -7.28 21.84
C VAL A 78 4.60 -8.18 22.95
N VAL A 79 5.84 -7.95 23.38
CA VAL A 79 6.47 -8.69 24.48
C VAL A 79 7.15 -7.74 25.43
N LYS A 80 7.21 -8.11 26.72
CA LYS A 80 7.93 -7.33 27.73
C LYS A 80 9.40 -7.76 27.79
N ARG A 81 10.32 -6.82 27.53
CA ARG A 81 11.77 -7.05 27.60
C ARG A 81 12.43 -5.90 28.38
N GLY A 82 13.14 -6.23 29.46
CA GLY A 82 13.82 -5.22 30.29
C GLY A 82 12.90 -4.14 30.85
N GLY A 83 11.65 -4.50 31.18
CA GLY A 83 10.65 -3.57 31.71
C GLY A 83 9.90 -2.75 30.65
N ARG A 84 10.19 -2.92 29.36
CA ARG A 84 9.55 -2.18 28.26
C ARG A 84 8.77 -3.12 27.33
N GLU A 85 7.71 -2.61 26.73
CA GLU A 85 6.97 -3.28 25.66
C GLU A 85 7.68 -3.08 24.32
N VAL A 86 7.99 -4.18 23.63
CA VAL A 86 8.64 -4.15 22.32
C VAL A 86 7.90 -5.06 21.34
N ILE A 87 8.03 -4.80 20.05
CA ILE A 87 7.50 -5.69 19.01
C ILE A 87 8.32 -6.99 18.99
N GLY A 88 7.69 -8.10 19.38
CA GLY A 88 8.30 -9.43 19.42
C GLY A 88 8.29 -10.14 18.06
N ALA A 89 7.21 -9.96 17.29
CA ALA A 89 7.05 -10.52 15.95
C ALA A 89 6.24 -9.57 15.05
N ALA A 90 6.50 -9.64 13.75
CA ALA A 90 5.75 -8.95 12.72
C ALA A 90 5.49 -9.89 11.54
N ILE A 91 4.24 -10.28 11.34
CA ILE A 91 3.78 -11.18 10.27
C ILE A 91 3.09 -10.34 9.21
N VAL A 92 3.60 -10.37 7.98
CA VAL A 92 2.95 -9.70 6.85
C VAL A 92 1.89 -10.62 6.26
N ARG A 93 0.64 -10.17 6.30
CA ARG A 93 -0.51 -10.86 5.68
C ARG A 93 -0.73 -10.38 4.25
N ARG A 94 -0.43 -9.11 3.97
CA ARG A 94 -0.47 -8.49 2.65
C ARG A 94 0.63 -7.42 2.56
N SER A 95 1.39 -7.42 1.47
CA SER A 95 2.49 -6.46 1.28
C SER A 95 2.08 -5.32 0.35
N ALA A 96 2.70 -4.16 0.52
CA ALA A 96 2.83 -3.18 -0.54
C ALA A 96 3.40 -3.87 -1.80
N PRO A 97 2.92 -3.53 -3.02
CA PRO A 97 3.37 -4.18 -4.26
C PRO A 97 4.88 -4.09 -4.50
N CYS A 98 5.53 -3.01 -4.05
CA CYS A 98 6.98 -2.84 -4.16
C CYS A 98 7.79 -3.69 -3.16
N GLY A 99 7.17 -4.35 -2.18
CA GLY A 99 7.82 -5.16 -1.15
C GLY A 99 8.21 -4.42 0.13
N SER A 100 7.97 -3.11 0.23
CA SER A 100 8.41 -2.28 1.37
C SER A 100 7.86 -2.75 2.72
N THR A 101 6.66 -3.34 2.75
CA THR A 101 6.04 -3.86 3.97
C THR A 101 6.88 -4.93 4.65
N TRP A 102 7.49 -5.84 3.89
CA TRP A 102 8.38 -6.87 4.44
C TRP A 102 9.64 -6.27 5.06
N TYR A 103 10.22 -5.27 4.38
CA TYR A 103 11.39 -4.55 4.88
C TYR A 103 11.07 -3.82 6.19
N ILE A 104 9.95 -3.08 6.23
CA ILE A 104 9.50 -2.36 7.42
C ILE A 104 9.19 -3.33 8.56
N ALA A 105 8.49 -4.45 8.30
CA ALA A 105 8.21 -5.47 9.29
C ALA A 105 9.49 -6.02 9.96
N ARG A 106 10.57 -6.19 9.19
CA ARG A 106 11.88 -6.58 9.73
C ARG A 106 12.49 -5.50 10.62
N LYS A 107 12.35 -4.22 10.26
CA LYS A 107 12.87 -3.08 11.04
C LYS A 107 12.10 -2.82 12.33
N LEU A 108 10.86 -3.29 12.43
CA LEU A 108 10.03 -3.16 13.62
C LEU A 108 10.43 -4.11 14.75
N LEU A 109 11.13 -5.21 14.48
CA LEU A 109 11.46 -6.20 15.50
C LEU A 109 12.35 -5.60 16.60
N GLY A 110 11.94 -5.78 17.86
CA GLY A 110 12.61 -5.24 19.04
C GLY A 110 12.42 -3.74 19.26
N VAL A 111 11.65 -3.06 18.40
CA VAL A 111 11.33 -1.65 18.57
C VAL A 111 10.32 -1.48 19.70
N GLU A 112 10.57 -0.48 20.54
CA GLU A 112 9.71 -0.14 21.66
C GLU A 112 8.35 0.39 21.19
N VAL A 113 7.27 -0.06 21.84
CA VAL A 113 5.89 0.33 21.52
C VAL A 113 5.58 1.73 22.06
N ARG A 114 6.33 2.73 21.59
CA ARG A 114 6.10 4.17 21.81
C ARG A 114 5.89 4.83 20.46
N LYS A 115 4.85 5.67 20.36
CA LYS A 115 4.36 6.23 19.11
C LYS A 115 5.47 6.96 18.34
N GLU A 116 6.22 7.81 19.03
CA GLU A 116 7.27 8.65 18.45
C GLU A 116 8.42 7.79 17.89
N ILE A 117 8.81 6.73 18.61
CA ILE A 117 9.87 5.80 18.20
C ILE A 117 9.42 4.99 16.99
N LEU A 118 8.21 4.43 17.03
CA LEU A 118 7.67 3.65 15.93
C LEU A 118 7.55 4.50 14.65
N TYR A 119 7.05 5.73 14.78
CA TYR A 119 6.91 6.65 13.65
C TYR A 119 8.26 6.95 13.01
N ASP A 120 9.28 7.24 13.81
CA ASP A 120 10.64 7.50 13.33
C ASP A 120 11.24 6.27 12.62
N VAL A 121 11.11 5.08 13.20
CA VAL A 121 11.61 3.84 12.59
C VAL A 121 10.89 3.53 11.27
N ILE A 122 9.56 3.65 11.24
CA ILE A 122 8.76 3.41 10.03
C ILE A 122 9.14 4.41 8.93
N ALA A 123 9.22 5.70 9.28
CA ALA A 123 9.58 6.75 8.33
C ALA A 123 10.99 6.52 7.74
N LYS A 124 11.99 6.24 8.59
CA LYS A 124 13.35 5.94 8.14
C LYS A 124 13.40 4.69 7.27
N ALA A 125 12.70 3.62 7.67
CA ALA A 125 12.65 2.39 6.90
C ALA A 125 12.01 2.63 5.52
N HIS A 126 10.87 3.31 5.46
CA HIS A 126 10.17 3.64 4.21
C HIS A 126 11.04 4.47 3.25
N HIS A 127 11.68 5.54 3.75
CA HIS A 127 12.55 6.40 2.92
C HIS A 127 13.86 5.71 2.49
N SER A 128 14.33 4.71 3.25
CA SER A 128 15.51 3.93 2.87
C SER A 128 15.21 2.82 1.86
N TYR A 129 13.93 2.48 1.64
CA TYR A 129 13.51 1.46 0.70
C TYR A 129 13.40 2.07 -0.71
N PRO A 130 13.74 1.34 -1.80
CA PRO A 130 13.58 1.83 -3.17
C PRO A 130 12.10 1.90 -3.59
N CYS A 131 11.35 2.84 -3.01
CA CYS A 131 9.98 3.14 -3.39
C CYS A 131 9.95 3.74 -4.80
N THR A 132 8.96 3.36 -5.60
CA THR A 132 8.75 3.89 -6.96
C THR A 132 7.95 5.18 -6.97
N ALA A 133 7.34 5.55 -5.84
CA ALA A 133 6.54 6.76 -5.70
C ALA A 133 7.40 8.02 -5.79
N THR A 134 6.88 9.02 -6.49
CA THR A 134 7.53 10.32 -6.64
C THR A 134 7.58 11.09 -5.32
N MET A 135 8.68 11.84 -5.13
CA MET A 135 8.83 12.82 -4.06
C MET A 135 8.25 14.20 -4.44
N ASN A 136 7.77 14.37 -5.68
CA ASN A 136 7.13 15.61 -6.11
C ASN A 136 5.78 15.79 -5.43
N VAL A 137 5.45 17.02 -5.06
CA VAL A 137 4.16 17.36 -4.45
C VAL A 137 3.06 17.21 -5.50
N ASP A 138 2.17 16.26 -5.28
CA ASP A 138 1.02 16.04 -6.16
C ASP A 138 0.00 17.18 -6.01
N PRO A 139 -0.47 17.77 -7.12
CA PRO A 139 -1.35 18.93 -7.08
C PRO A 139 -2.76 18.62 -6.58
N GLU A 140 -3.19 17.35 -6.56
CA GLU A 140 -4.52 16.94 -6.09
C GLU A 140 -4.51 16.71 -4.57
N VAL A 141 -3.53 15.97 -4.06
CA VAL A 141 -3.42 15.62 -2.63
C VAL A 141 -2.58 16.59 -1.79
N LYS A 142 -1.84 17.49 -2.44
CA LYS A 142 -0.95 18.49 -1.82
C LYS A 142 0.17 17.89 -0.96
N GLU A 143 0.62 16.71 -1.32
CA GLU A 143 1.66 15.94 -0.62
C GLU A 143 2.44 15.09 -1.66
N PRO A 144 3.72 14.77 -1.45
CA PRO A 144 4.39 13.74 -2.23
C PRO A 144 3.69 12.39 -2.16
N ILE A 145 3.59 11.71 -3.31
CA ILE A 145 2.97 10.38 -3.40
C ILE A 145 3.72 9.37 -2.51
N LEU A 146 5.04 9.50 -2.39
CA LEU A 146 5.84 8.66 -1.48
C LEU A 146 5.40 8.79 -0.03
N HIS A 147 5.06 10.00 0.43
CA HIS A 147 4.58 10.23 1.79
C HIS A 147 3.22 9.58 2.02
N LEU A 148 2.32 9.57 1.03
CA LEU A 148 1.06 8.81 1.13
C LEU A 148 1.34 7.33 1.41
N GLY A 149 2.30 6.72 0.71
CA GLY A 149 2.74 5.35 0.97
C GLY A 149 3.27 5.15 2.40
N GLY A 150 4.01 6.12 2.91
CA GLY A 150 4.49 6.15 4.30
C GLY A 150 3.35 6.26 5.33
N TYR A 151 2.34 7.08 5.05
CA TYR A 151 1.15 7.21 5.90
C TYR A 151 0.32 5.92 5.92
N ILE A 152 0.19 5.24 4.78
CA ILE A 152 -0.51 3.97 4.66
C ILE A 152 0.13 2.90 5.56
N ILE A 153 1.43 2.66 5.44
CA ILE A 153 2.09 1.63 6.26
C ILE A 153 2.07 1.99 7.76
N ARG A 154 2.18 3.28 8.09
CA ARG A 154 2.07 3.76 9.47
C ARG A 154 0.70 3.46 10.07
N ASP A 155 -0.39 3.76 9.35
CA ASP A 155 -1.76 3.44 9.78
C ASP A 155 -1.94 1.93 9.96
N GLU A 156 -1.41 1.12 9.05
CA GLU A 156 -1.53 -0.34 9.15
C GLU A 156 -0.73 -0.94 10.33
N VAL A 157 0.41 -0.35 10.68
CA VAL A 157 1.14 -0.72 11.91
C VAL A 157 0.34 -0.33 13.16
N GLU A 158 -0.27 0.86 13.21
CA GLU A 158 -1.10 1.28 14.33
C GLU A 158 -2.35 0.41 14.50
N ARG A 159 -3.01 0.06 13.39
CA ARG A 159 -4.12 -0.91 13.39
C ARG A 159 -3.67 -2.27 13.91
N ALA A 160 -2.51 -2.76 13.47
CA ALA A 160 -1.97 -4.03 13.94
C ALA A 160 -1.63 -4.01 15.44
N LEU A 161 -1.09 -2.91 15.95
CA LEU A 161 -0.82 -2.73 17.38
C LEU A 161 -2.10 -2.70 18.23
N ARG A 162 -3.15 -2.00 17.77
CA ARG A 162 -4.46 -2.01 18.45
C ARG A 162 -5.02 -3.42 18.57
N ARG A 163 -5.05 -4.16 17.45
CA ARG A 163 -5.49 -5.56 17.43
C ARG A 163 -4.65 -6.48 18.31
N ALA A 164 -3.35 -6.21 18.46
CA ALA A 164 -2.48 -7.00 19.33
C ALA A 164 -2.83 -6.80 20.80
N LYS A 165 -3.13 -5.56 21.22
CA LYS A 165 -3.52 -5.23 22.60
C LYS A 165 -4.92 -5.75 22.97
N GLU A 166 -5.83 -5.85 22.01
CA GLU A 166 -7.18 -6.40 22.22
C GLU A 166 -7.20 -7.93 22.41
N ARG A 167 -6.08 -8.61 22.12
CA ARG A 167 -5.95 -10.07 22.22
C ARG A 167 -5.25 -10.55 23.49
N GLU A 168 -4.72 -9.63 24.30
CA GLU A 168 -4.22 -9.88 25.66
C GLU A 168 -5.35 -9.82 26.68
#